data_AF-A0A1Z1MRT7-F1
#
_entry.id   AF-A0A1Z1MRT7-F1
#
_cell.length_a   1.000
_cell.length_b   1.000
_cell.length_c   1.000
_cell.angle_alpha   90.00
_cell.angle_beta   90.00
_cell.angle_gamma   90.00
#
_symmetry.space_group_name_H-M   'P 1'
#
loop_
_entity.id
_entity.type
_entity.pdbx_description
1 polymer ?
#
loop_
_entity_poly.entity_id
_entity_poly.type
_entity_poly.pdbx_seq_one_letter_code
_entity_poly.pdbx_strand_id
1 'polypeptide(L)' 'MAVPKKRTSKSKSKKALWKKKAHFESIKAVSLAKSILTNKSTSFIYLGKKDFIL' A
#
# COMPACT_ATOMS: atom_id res chain seq x y z
N MET A 1 25.82 -24.94 -6.84
CA MET A 1 25.03 -23.67 -6.79
C MET A 1 25.97 -22.50 -6.97
N ALA A 2 25.55 -21.43 -7.66
CA ALA A 2 26.38 -20.23 -7.80
C ALA A 2 26.41 -19.45 -6.47
N VAL A 3 27.61 -19.07 -6.02
CA VAL A 3 27.83 -18.32 -4.78
C VAL A 3 28.41 -16.95 -5.12
N PRO A 4 27.92 -15.85 -4.51
CA PRO A 4 28.45 -14.52 -4.77
C PRO A 4 29.89 -14.40 -4.25
N LYS A 5 30.82 -14.02 -5.11
CA LYS A 5 32.22 -13.83 -4.73
C LYS A 5 32.43 -12.61 -3.82
N LYS A 6 31.56 -11.60 -3.95
CA LYS A 6 31.64 -10.32 -3.22
C LYS A 6 30.23 -9.86 -2.83
N ARG A 7 30.15 -9.10 -1.73
CA ARG A 7 28.89 -8.51 -1.27
C ARG A 7 28.40 -7.41 -2.21
N THR A 8 27.08 -7.27 -2.32
CA THR A 8 26.45 -6.15 -3.01
C THR A 8 26.70 -4.84 -2.25
N SER A 9 27.08 -3.78 -2.96
CA SER A 9 27.26 -2.45 -2.37
C SER A 9 25.93 -1.86 -1.88
N LYS A 10 25.99 -0.87 -0.98
CA LYS A 10 24.79 -0.17 -0.47
C LYS A 10 23.95 0.43 -1.61
N SER A 11 24.61 1.08 -2.59
CA SER A 11 23.96 1.67 -3.76
C SER A 11 23.23 0.63 -4.63
N LYS A 12 23.73 -0.60 -4.70
CA LYS A 12 23.14 -1.70 -5.49
C LYS A 12 22.18 -2.59 -4.70
N SER A 13 21.95 -2.33 -3.41
CA SER A 13 21.10 -3.17 -2.54
C SER A 13 19.60 -3.19 -2.89
N LYS A 14 19.16 -2.37 -3.85
CA LYS A 14 17.76 -2.26 -4.35
C LYS A 14 16.69 -1.94 -3.29
N LYS A 15 17.06 -1.64 -2.03
CA LYS A 15 16.12 -1.27 -0.94
C LYS A 15 15.22 -0.08 -1.30
N ALA A 16 15.72 0.88 -2.08
CA ALA A 16 14.95 2.04 -2.52
C ALA A 16 13.74 1.65 -3.40
N LEU A 17 13.87 0.60 -4.22
CA LEU A 17 12.75 0.14 -5.06
C LEU A 17 11.62 -0.45 -4.21
N TRP A 18 11.95 -1.19 -3.15
CA TRP A 18 10.96 -1.71 -2.21
C TRP A 18 10.22 -0.58 -1.50
N LYS A 19 10.93 0.44 -1.03
CA LYS A 19 10.32 1.64 -0.42
C LYS A 19 9.43 2.41 -1.40
N LYS A 20 9.86 2.51 -2.67
CA LYS A 20 9.07 3.18 -3.73
C LYS A 20 7.73 2.50 -3.98
N LYS A 21 7.68 1.16 -3.96
CA LYS A 21 6.41 0.41 -4.06
C LYS A 21 5.47 0.74 -2.91
N ALA A 22 5.97 0.72 -1.68
CA ALA A 22 5.19 1.06 -0.49
C ALA A 22 4.62 2.49 -0.55
N HIS A 23 5.39 3.45 -1.06
CA HIS A 23 4.94 4.83 -1.23
C HIS A 23 3.73 4.96 -2.18
N PHE A 24 3.70 4.21 -3.29
CA PHE A 24 2.54 4.25 -4.19
C PHE A 24 1.31 3.64 -3.55
N GLU A 25 1.47 2.53 -2.82
CA GLU A 25 0.35 1.91 -2.11
C GLU A 25 -0.17 2.78 -0.96
N SER A 26 0.69 3.52 -0.26
CA SER A 26 0.24 4.44 0.79
C SER A 26 -0.63 5.57 0.25
N ILE A 27 -0.32 6.11 -0.93
CA ILE A 27 -1.14 7.16 -1.57
C ILE A 27 -2.54 6.62 -1.90
N LYS A 28 -2.62 5.42 -2.49
CA LYS A 28 -3.91 4.79 -2.80
C LYS A 28 -4.72 4.52 -1.53
N ALA A 29 -4.08 4.00 -0.49
CA ALA A 29 -4.73 3.72 0.79
C ALA A 29 -5.31 4.98 1.44
N VAL A 30 -4.57 6.10 1.43
CA VAL A 30 -5.07 7.39 1.96
C VAL A 30 -6.26 7.92 1.15
N SER A 31 -6.21 7.82 -0.18
CA SER A 31 -7.33 8.20 -1.05
C SER A 31 -8.59 7.40 -0.71
N LEU A 32 -8.43 6.08 -0.57
CA LEU A 32 -9.50 5.16 -0.22
C LEU A 32 -10.10 5.47 1.16
N ALA A 33 -9.25 5.69 2.17
CA ALA A 33 -9.69 6.03 3.52
C ALA A 33 -10.52 7.33 3.54
N LYS A 34 -10.10 8.37 2.81
CA LYS A 34 -10.87 9.62 2.68
C LYS A 34 -12.23 9.38 2.03
N SER A 35 -12.30 8.55 1.00
CA SER A 35 -13.57 8.20 0.36
C SER A 35 -14.53 7.51 1.34
N ILE A 36 -14.03 6.54 2.11
CA ILE A 36 -14.81 5.82 3.13
C ILE A 36 -15.36 6.79 4.18
N LEU A 37 -14.52 7.68 4.73
CA LEU A 37 -14.94 8.63 5.77
C LEU A 37 -16.09 9.54 5.32
N THR A 38 -16.17 9.86 4.04
CA THR A 38 -17.26 10.71 3.51
C THR A 38 -18.55 9.95 3.22
N ASN A 39 -18.55 8.61 3.19
CA ASN A 39 -19.69 7.77 2.80
C ASN A 39 -20.35 8.15 1.46
N LYS A 40 -19.58 8.76 0.55
CA LYS A 40 -20.03 9.16 -0.80
C LYS A 40 -19.42 8.28 -1.89
N SER A 41 -18.98 7.07 -1.57
CA SER A 41 -18.42 6.16 -2.57
C SER A 41 -19.51 5.68 -3.52
N THR A 42 -19.29 5.83 -4.82
CA THR A 42 -20.23 5.40 -5.86
C THR A 42 -19.85 4.05 -6.49
N SER A 43 -18.60 3.62 -6.32
CA SER A 43 -18.03 2.45 -7.02
C SER A 43 -17.77 1.24 -6.12
N PHE A 44 -17.73 1.42 -4.80
CA PHE A 44 -17.48 0.33 -3.86
C PHE A 44 -18.33 0.49 -2.60
N ILE A 45 -18.68 -0.64 -2.00
CA ILE A 45 -19.44 -0.73 -0.76
C ILE A 45 -18.45 -1.04 0.38
N TYR A 46 -18.48 -0.24 1.42
CA TYR A 46 -17.77 -0.50 2.67
C TYR A 46 -18.80 -0.75 3.76
N LEU A 47 -18.87 -2.00 4.25
CA LEU A 47 -19.81 -2.40 5.30
C LEU A 47 -19.34 -1.82 6.63
N GLY A 48 -20.02 -0.77 7.09
CA GLY A 48 -19.79 -0.10 8.35
C GLY A 48 -20.66 -0.65 9.47
N LYS A 49 -20.30 -0.33 10.71
CA LYS A 49 -21.04 -0.76 11.91
C LYS A 49 -22.51 -0.29 11.95
N LYS A 50 -22.83 0.77 11.21
CA LYS A 50 -24.19 1.30 11.04
C LYS A 50 -25.06 0.41 10.15
N ASP A 51 -24.47 -0.39 9.28
CA ASP A 51 -25.20 -1.24 8.32
C ASP A 51 -25.67 -2.55 8.95
N PHE A 52 -25.12 -2.91 10.13
CA PHE A 52 -25.45 -4.13 10.88
C PHE A 52 -26.45 -3.91 12.02
N ILE A 53 -26.87 -2.67 12.26
CA ILE A 53 -27.94 -2.35 13.19
C ILE A 53 -29.19 -2.13 12.34
N LEU A 54 -30.00 -3.18 12.21
CA LEU A 54 -31.41 -3.08 11.83
C LEU A 54 -32.19 -2.35 12.93
#